data_AF-Q1MQJ4-F1
#
_entry.id   AF-Q1MQJ4-F1
#
_cell.length_a   1.000
_cell.length_b   1.000
_cell.length_c   1.000
_cell.angle_alpha   90.00
_cell.angle_beta   90.00
_cell.angle_gamma   90.00
#
_symmetry.space_group_name_H-M   'P 1'
#
loop_
_entity.id
_entity.type
_entity.pdbx_description
1 polymer ?
#
loop_
_entity_poly.entity_id
_entity_poly.type
_entity_poly.pdbx_seq_one_letter_code
_entity_poly.pdbx_strand_id
1 'polypeptide(L)'
;MLRSLYGDKNYLIYLANDIKGISMDSSFNLQAPDIKTTEKNNAIPTVILATRNTGKIQELKDMLCNFKLHILCLEDFPEIPEIEETGKTFEENALIKAKVVSQYTGLIAIADDSGLEVDILNGAPGIYSSRYAEDIPNIHNLTIDQHNISKLLSILTNVPLTQRTAKLCTTIVAYNTNGKYITAKGITKGLISLTSKGNNGFGYDPIFFDTNLGKTFGELPLKEKKQYSHRTKALKKLLELWPTLYNEI
;
A
#
# COMPACT_ATOMS: atom_id res chain seq x y z
N MET A 1 4.89 18.21 -18.28
CA MET A 1 3.40 18.22 -18.21
C MET A 1 2.86 17.71 -19.55
N LEU A 2 2.73 16.39 -19.73
CA LEU A 2 2.06 15.80 -20.89
C LEU A 2 0.82 15.05 -20.40
N ARG A 3 -0.34 15.70 -20.57
CA ARG A 3 -1.67 15.07 -20.48
C ARG A 3 -2.01 14.46 -21.84
N SER A 4 -2.74 13.36 -21.80
CA SER A 4 -3.47 12.70 -22.90
C SER A 4 -2.68 11.66 -23.69
N LEU A 5 -3.05 10.40 -23.51
CA LEU A 5 -3.94 9.66 -24.43
C LEU A 5 -4.59 8.52 -23.61
N TYR A 6 -5.80 8.11 -23.97
CA TYR A 6 -6.75 7.22 -23.26
C TYR A 6 -7.78 7.94 -22.35
N GLY A 7 -9.04 7.89 -22.79
CA GLY A 7 -10.16 8.66 -22.29
C GLY A 7 -10.63 8.33 -20.87
N ASP A 8 -11.25 9.33 -20.23
CA ASP A 8 -12.14 9.32 -19.06
C ASP A 8 -11.86 8.36 -17.89
N LYS A 9 -10.59 7.96 -17.71
CA LYS A 9 -10.11 7.38 -16.45
C LYS A 9 -8.87 8.14 -16.02
N ASN A 10 -8.96 8.81 -14.87
CA ASN A 10 -7.86 9.55 -14.24
C ASN A 10 -6.69 8.60 -13.88
N TYR A 11 -5.83 8.34 -14.85
CA TYR A 11 -4.57 7.62 -14.69
C TYR A 11 -3.43 8.60 -14.98
N LEU A 12 -2.46 8.68 -14.08
CA LEU A 12 -1.29 9.55 -14.22
C LEU A 12 -0.07 8.66 -14.48
N ILE A 13 0.59 8.87 -15.62
CA ILE A 13 1.88 8.28 -15.96
C ILE A 13 2.91 9.39 -15.76
N TYR A 14 3.94 9.10 -14.96
CA TYR A 14 5.00 10.06 -14.67
C TYR A 14 6.36 9.48 -15.07
N LEU A 15 7.18 10.32 -15.70
CA LEU A 15 8.61 10.07 -15.89
C LEU A 15 9.34 10.69 -14.70
N ALA A 16 10.20 9.93 -14.01
CA ALA A 16 10.85 10.39 -12.78
C ALA A 16 11.92 11.46 -13.07
N ASN A 17 11.51 12.72 -13.19
CA ASN A 17 12.43 13.87 -13.21
C ASN A 17 12.10 14.92 -12.12
N ASP A 18 11.06 14.74 -11.29
CA ASP A 18 10.50 15.84 -10.48
C ASP A 18 10.50 15.65 -8.94
N ILE A 19 11.27 14.72 -8.37
CA ILE A 19 11.50 14.72 -6.90
C ILE A 19 12.82 15.40 -6.58
N LYS A 20 12.78 16.71 -6.34
CA LYS A 20 13.90 17.45 -5.72
C LYS A 20 13.98 17.04 -4.24
N GLY A 21 15.08 16.41 -3.82
CA GLY A 21 15.37 16.24 -2.38
C GLY A 21 16.04 14.96 -1.92
N ILE A 22 16.39 14.02 -2.80
CA ILE A 22 17.20 12.85 -2.40
C ILE A 22 18.65 13.11 -2.81
N SER A 23 19.45 13.69 -1.92
CA SER A 23 20.90 13.52 -2.01
C SER A 23 21.21 12.11 -1.55
N MET A 24 21.50 11.20 -2.48
CA MET A 24 22.21 9.98 -2.14
C MET A 24 23.57 10.41 -1.62
N ASP A 25 23.82 10.20 -0.32
CA ASP A 25 25.15 10.31 0.24
C ASP A 25 26.06 9.33 -0.51
N SER A 26 27.19 9.83 -1.01
CA SER A 26 28.17 9.09 -1.82
C SER A 26 28.90 7.96 -1.06
N SER A 27 28.43 7.63 0.15
CA SER A 27 28.94 6.58 1.03
C SER A 27 28.21 5.23 0.87
N PHE A 28 27.11 5.16 0.09
CA PHE A 28 26.42 3.90 -0.22
C PHE A 28 27.10 3.14 -1.38
N ASN A 29 28.16 2.40 -1.06
CA ASN A 29 28.80 1.45 -1.98
C ASN A 29 28.47 0.02 -1.53
N LEU A 30 27.30 -0.47 -1.93
CA LEU A 30 26.90 -1.88 -1.79
C LEU A 30 26.58 -2.41 -3.20
N GLN A 31 27.35 -3.41 -3.63
CA GLN A 31 27.14 -4.12 -4.89
C GLN A 31 25.73 -4.73 -4.90
N ALA A 32 24.96 -4.47 -5.96
CA ALA A 32 23.70 -5.15 -6.20
C ALA A 32 23.95 -6.68 -6.24
N PRO A 33 23.07 -7.50 -5.63
CA PRO A 33 23.20 -8.96 -5.70
C PRO A 33 23.14 -9.43 -7.16
N ASP A 34 23.94 -10.46 -7.49
CA ASP A 34 23.98 -11.11 -8.80
C ASP A 34 22.65 -11.84 -9.08
N ILE A 35 21.61 -11.09 -9.47
CA ILE A 35 20.38 -11.66 -10.01
C ILE A 35 20.67 -11.97 -11.48
N LYS A 36 20.96 -13.25 -11.78
CA LYS A 36 21.12 -13.76 -13.14
C LYS A 36 19.88 -13.42 -13.97
N THR A 37 19.93 -12.33 -14.73
CA THR A 37 18.94 -11.99 -15.76
C THR A 37 19.11 -12.97 -16.91
N THR A 38 18.28 -14.02 -16.93
CA THR A 38 18.20 -14.93 -18.07
C THR A 38 17.43 -14.29 -19.22
N GLU A 39 17.80 -14.74 -20.42
CA GLU A 39 17.59 -14.13 -21.73
C GLU A 39 16.15 -13.78 -22.11
N LYS A 40 16.03 -12.71 -22.90
CA LYS A 40 14.81 -12.23 -23.58
C LYS A 40 14.25 -13.31 -24.52
N ASN A 41 13.33 -14.15 -24.03
CA ASN A 41 12.14 -14.68 -24.71
C ASN A 41 11.49 -15.77 -23.82
N ASN A 42 10.23 -15.57 -23.40
CA ASN A 42 9.42 -16.44 -22.51
C ASN A 42 9.72 -16.49 -21.00
N ALA A 43 10.59 -15.64 -20.45
CA ALA A 43 10.77 -15.57 -18.99
C ALA A 43 9.56 -14.90 -18.30
N ILE A 44 9.03 -15.53 -17.25
CA ILE A 44 8.01 -14.95 -16.36
C ILE A 44 8.65 -13.73 -15.67
N PRO A 45 8.06 -12.51 -15.77
CA PRO A 45 8.63 -11.32 -15.16
C PRO A 45 8.76 -11.48 -13.64
N THR A 46 9.93 -11.16 -13.10
CA THR A 46 10.14 -11.08 -11.65
C THR A 46 9.83 -9.67 -11.15
N VAL A 47 9.00 -9.59 -10.11
CA VAL A 47 8.55 -8.35 -9.48
C VAL A 47 8.73 -8.47 -7.98
N ILE A 48 9.19 -7.41 -7.33
CA ILE A 48 9.34 -7.38 -5.86
C ILE A 48 8.25 -6.53 -5.21
N LEU A 49 7.66 -7.04 -4.13
CA LEU A 49 6.77 -6.25 -3.26
C LEU A 49 7.61 -5.49 -2.23
N ALA A 50 7.58 -4.16 -2.32
CA ALA A 50 8.32 -3.24 -1.44
C ALA A 50 7.58 -2.98 -0.11
N THR A 51 7.27 -4.05 0.62
CA THR A 51 6.60 -4.00 1.93
C THR A 51 7.05 -5.18 2.78
N ARG A 52 7.14 -4.97 4.10
CA ARG A 52 7.32 -6.01 5.13
C ARG A 52 6.04 -6.32 5.91
N ASN A 53 4.95 -5.60 5.60
CA ASN A 53 3.67 -5.87 6.23
C ASN A 53 3.09 -7.18 5.67
N THR A 54 3.08 -8.21 6.49
CA THR A 54 2.62 -9.56 6.14
C THR A 54 1.17 -9.60 5.66
N GLY A 55 0.29 -8.78 6.23
CA GLY A 55 -1.11 -8.63 5.79
C GLY A 55 -1.21 -8.09 4.36
N LYS A 56 -0.43 -7.06 4.04
CA LYS A 56 -0.33 -6.52 2.67
C LYS A 56 0.26 -7.53 1.70
N ILE A 57 1.33 -8.21 2.07
CA ILE A 57 1.98 -9.25 1.25
C ILE A 57 0.95 -10.35 0.92
N GLN A 58 0.22 -10.84 1.92
CA GLN A 58 -0.77 -11.89 1.73
C GLN A 58 -1.91 -11.44 0.79
N GLU A 59 -2.41 -10.22 0.93
CA GLU A 59 -3.42 -9.66 0.02
C GLU A 59 -2.88 -9.51 -1.40
N LEU A 60 -1.68 -8.94 -1.57
CA LEU A 60 -1.08 -8.67 -2.87
C LEU A 60 -0.71 -9.97 -3.61
N LYS A 61 -0.02 -10.91 -2.94
CA LYS A 61 0.35 -12.21 -3.54
C LYS A 61 -0.87 -12.96 -4.02
N ASP A 62 -1.93 -12.99 -3.23
CA ASP A 62 -3.15 -13.68 -3.64
C ASP A 62 -3.84 -13.02 -4.84
N MET A 63 -3.89 -11.69 -4.90
CA MET A 63 -4.47 -11.02 -6.06
C MET A 63 -3.59 -11.17 -7.32
N LEU A 64 -2.28 -11.22 -7.13
CA LEU A 64 -1.29 -11.34 -8.21
C LEU A 64 -1.11 -12.79 -8.68
N CYS A 65 -1.62 -13.80 -7.97
CA CYS A 65 -1.40 -15.21 -8.32
C CYS A 65 -1.96 -15.61 -9.69
N ASN A 66 -2.98 -14.88 -10.18
CA ASN A 66 -3.56 -15.10 -11.50
C ASN A 66 -2.76 -14.43 -12.63
N PHE A 67 -1.75 -13.63 -12.27
CA PHE A 67 -0.85 -12.98 -13.21
C PHE A 67 0.40 -13.85 -13.33
N LYS A 68 0.88 -14.03 -14.57
CA LYS A 68 2.14 -14.74 -14.84
C LYS A 68 3.32 -13.88 -14.38
N LEU A 69 3.49 -13.70 -13.07
CA LEU A 69 4.53 -12.93 -12.42
C LEU A 69 5.20 -13.79 -11.35
N HIS A 70 6.52 -13.70 -11.26
CA HIS A 70 7.27 -14.27 -10.16
C HIS A 70 7.43 -13.19 -9.07
N ILE A 71 6.84 -13.42 -7.90
CA ILE A 71 6.75 -12.41 -6.84
C ILE A 71 7.78 -12.67 -5.74
N LEU A 72 8.73 -11.75 -5.60
CA LEU A 72 9.65 -11.64 -4.47
C LEU A 72 9.13 -10.65 -3.43
N CYS A 73 9.64 -10.69 -2.21
CA CYS A 73 9.33 -9.74 -1.14
C CYS A 73 10.61 -9.26 -0.45
N LEU A 74 10.49 -8.24 0.41
CA LEU A 74 11.65 -7.70 1.14
C LEU A 74 12.26 -8.68 2.13
N GLU A 75 11.55 -9.75 2.53
CA GLU A 75 12.11 -10.84 3.31
C GLU A 75 13.21 -11.61 2.54
N ASP A 76 13.17 -11.59 1.21
CA ASP A 76 14.20 -12.21 0.36
C ASP A 76 15.48 -11.36 0.26
N PHE A 77 15.45 -10.12 0.78
CA PHE A 77 16.53 -9.12 0.73
C PHE A 77 16.73 -8.46 2.10
N PRO A 78 17.21 -9.21 3.13
CA PRO A 78 17.36 -8.71 4.49
C PRO A 78 18.32 -7.53 4.62
N GLU A 79 19.20 -7.32 3.64
CA GLU A 79 20.16 -6.23 3.55
C GLU A 79 19.53 -4.87 3.19
N ILE A 80 18.32 -4.85 2.64
CA ILE A 80 17.59 -3.60 2.39
C ILE A 80 17.14 -3.04 3.74
N PRO A 81 17.56 -1.82 4.15
CA PRO A 81 17.16 -1.27 5.43
C PRO A 81 15.64 -0.94 5.47
N GLU A 82 15.18 -0.45 6.61
CA GLU A 82 13.87 0.18 6.67
C GLU A 82 13.87 1.46 5.81
N ILE A 83 12.81 1.65 5.02
CA ILE A 83 12.68 2.76 4.09
C ILE A 83 11.89 3.86 4.78
N GLU A 84 12.51 5.02 4.99
CA GLU A 84 11.87 6.15 5.65
C GLU A 84 10.74 6.73 4.78
N GLU A 85 9.52 6.77 5.33
CA GLU A 85 8.33 7.33 4.69
C GLU A 85 8.20 8.84 5.00
N THR A 86 8.92 9.67 4.26
CA THR A 86 8.94 11.15 4.42
C THR A 86 7.89 11.88 3.60
N GLY A 87 7.06 11.15 2.84
CA GLY A 87 6.00 11.70 2.02
C GLY A 87 4.87 12.31 2.84
N LYS A 88 4.17 13.27 2.24
CA LYS A 88 2.98 13.94 2.80
C LYS A 88 1.68 13.31 2.31
N THR A 89 1.78 12.36 1.39
CA THR A 89 0.66 11.64 0.78
C THR A 89 0.97 10.15 0.65
N PHE A 90 -0.07 9.33 0.55
CA PHE A 90 0.09 7.89 0.26
C PHE A 90 0.83 7.65 -1.06
N GLU A 91 0.67 8.53 -2.05
CA GLU A 91 1.34 8.40 -3.34
C GLU A 91 2.85 8.61 -3.21
N GLU A 92 3.27 9.65 -2.50
CA GLU A 92 4.68 9.94 -2.25
C GLU A 92 5.34 8.80 -1.46
N ASN A 93 4.71 8.30 -0.40
CA ASN A 93 5.24 7.17 0.38
C ASN A 93 5.36 5.88 -0.44
N ALA A 94 4.32 5.55 -1.22
CA ALA A 94 4.38 4.38 -2.11
C ALA A 94 5.50 4.53 -3.15
N LEU A 95 5.65 5.73 -3.74
CA LEU A 95 6.68 5.99 -4.73
C LEU A 95 8.10 5.92 -4.14
N ILE A 96 8.32 6.49 -2.95
CA ILE A 96 9.61 6.40 -2.24
C ILE A 96 10.01 4.93 -2.07
N LYS A 97 9.09 4.10 -1.54
CA LYS A 97 9.34 2.67 -1.34
C LYS A 97 9.63 1.93 -2.64
N ALA A 98 8.78 2.10 -3.67
CA ALA A 98 8.97 1.41 -4.94
C ALA A 98 10.29 1.81 -5.61
N LYS A 99 10.62 3.11 -5.60
CA LYS A 99 11.86 3.63 -6.19
C LYS A 99 13.09 3.05 -5.51
N VAL A 100 13.18 3.14 -4.18
CA VAL A 100 14.35 2.66 -3.42
C VAL A 100 14.57 1.17 -3.66
N VAL A 101 13.50 0.37 -3.59
CA VAL A 101 13.61 -1.09 -3.79
C VAL A 101 13.98 -1.44 -5.22
N SER A 102 13.39 -0.77 -6.22
CA SER A 102 13.72 -1.01 -7.63
C SER A 102 15.19 -0.66 -7.94
N GLN A 103 15.66 0.49 -7.43
CA GLN A 103 17.05 0.92 -7.61
C GLN A 103 18.05 -0.04 -6.95
N TYR A 104 17.70 -0.59 -5.78
CA TYR A 104 18.56 -1.53 -5.06
C TYR A 104 18.63 -2.89 -5.74
N THR A 105 17.47 -3.42 -6.16
CA THR A 105 17.35 -4.81 -6.63
C THR A 105 17.53 -4.97 -8.13
N GLY A 106 17.40 -3.90 -8.92
CA GLY A 106 17.35 -3.99 -10.38
C GLY A 106 16.09 -4.69 -10.89
N LEU A 107 15.02 -4.74 -10.08
CA LEU A 107 13.74 -5.35 -10.44
C LEU A 107 12.64 -4.30 -10.54
N ILE A 108 11.52 -4.64 -11.19
CA ILE A 108 10.29 -3.86 -11.05
C ILE A 108 9.80 -4.00 -9.62
N ALA A 109 9.59 -2.88 -8.93
CA ALA A 109 9.08 -2.86 -7.57
C ALA A 109 7.64 -2.38 -7.53
N ILE A 110 6.78 -3.12 -6.83
CA ILE A 110 5.42 -2.70 -6.49
C ILE A 110 5.41 -2.32 -5.01
N ALA A 111 5.00 -1.10 -4.70
CA ALA A 111 4.76 -0.64 -3.34
C ALA A 111 3.33 -0.14 -3.21
N ASP A 112 2.75 -0.32 -2.03
CA ASP A 112 1.54 0.40 -1.65
C ASP A 112 1.75 1.22 -0.38
N ASP A 113 1.04 2.34 -0.30
CA ASP A 113 0.79 3.00 0.96
C ASP A 113 -0.70 3.17 1.17
N SER A 114 -1.13 2.97 2.41
CA SER A 114 -2.54 2.82 2.74
C SER A 114 -2.84 3.25 4.14
N GLY A 115 -4.03 3.81 4.33
CA GLY A 115 -4.48 4.25 5.64
C GLY A 115 -5.99 4.36 5.75
N LEU A 116 -6.41 4.58 6.98
CA LEU A 116 -7.77 4.93 7.35
C LEU A 116 -7.88 6.45 7.44
N GLU A 117 -8.90 7.03 6.82
CA GLU A 117 -9.26 8.43 6.99
C GLU A 117 -10.67 8.51 7.60
N VAL A 118 -10.81 9.18 8.75
CA VAL A 118 -12.10 9.38 9.43
C VAL A 118 -12.52 10.84 9.27
N ASP A 119 -13.72 11.08 8.74
CA ASP A 119 -14.14 12.41 8.29
C ASP A 119 -14.22 13.42 9.46
N ILE A 120 -14.80 13.01 10.60
CA ILE A 120 -14.90 13.88 11.79
C ILE A 120 -13.54 14.23 12.40
N LEU A 121 -12.50 13.47 12.07
CA LEU A 121 -11.13 13.70 12.51
C LEU A 121 -10.29 14.38 11.42
N ASN A 122 -10.93 15.05 10.45
CA ASN A 122 -10.29 15.71 9.32
C ASN A 122 -9.34 14.79 8.54
N GLY A 123 -9.72 13.52 8.40
CA GLY A 123 -8.94 12.50 7.69
C GLY A 123 -7.88 11.79 8.54
N ALA A 124 -7.73 12.10 9.83
CA ALA A 124 -6.90 11.28 10.70
C ALA A 124 -7.48 9.85 10.86
N PRO A 125 -6.64 8.81 11.00
CA PRO A 125 -5.18 8.83 11.12
C PRO A 125 -4.40 9.12 9.82
N GLY A 126 -4.98 8.88 8.65
CA GLY A 126 -4.37 9.17 7.35
C GLY A 126 -3.06 8.42 7.14
N ILE A 127 -2.00 9.11 6.69
CA ILE A 127 -0.67 8.53 6.47
C ILE A 127 0.00 8.00 7.75
N TYR A 128 -0.51 8.37 8.93
CA TYR A 128 -0.02 7.90 10.23
C TYR A 128 -0.71 6.61 10.70
N SER A 129 -1.53 5.98 9.85
CA SER A 129 -2.37 4.84 10.20
C SER A 129 -1.65 3.69 10.89
N SER A 130 -0.44 3.32 10.46
CA SER A 130 0.34 2.23 11.06
C SER A 130 0.91 2.55 12.43
N ARG A 131 1.05 3.84 12.74
CA ARG A 131 1.73 4.36 13.93
C ARG A 131 0.86 5.33 14.73
N TYR A 132 -0.46 5.22 14.58
CA TYR A 132 -1.38 6.23 15.10
C TYR A 132 -1.31 6.38 16.62
N ALA A 133 -1.02 5.31 17.34
CA ALA A 133 -0.88 5.28 18.79
C ALA A 133 0.58 5.23 19.27
N GLU A 134 1.57 5.56 18.43
CA GLU A 134 2.99 5.57 18.84
C GLU A 134 3.31 6.64 19.90
N ASP A 135 2.47 7.68 19.97
CA ASP A 135 2.58 8.82 20.89
C ASP A 135 2.01 8.55 22.28
N ILE A 136 1.41 7.38 22.52
CA ILE A 136 0.86 6.99 23.82
C ILE A 136 1.51 5.69 24.32
N PRO A 137 1.67 5.48 25.63
CA PRO A 137 2.26 4.25 26.15
C PRO A 137 1.37 3.02 25.91
N ASN A 138 1.95 1.93 25.40
CA ASN A 138 1.26 0.64 25.26
C ASN A 138 1.30 -0.16 26.58
N ILE A 139 0.49 0.26 27.55
CA ILE A 139 0.51 -0.28 28.93
C ILE A 139 -0.10 -1.69 29.02
N HIS A 140 -0.90 -2.08 28.02
CA HIS A 140 -1.70 -3.31 28.06
C HIS A 140 -1.13 -4.45 27.21
N ASN A 141 0.13 -4.35 26.76
CA ASN A 141 0.76 -5.34 25.87
C ASN A 141 -0.10 -5.64 24.62
N LEU A 142 -0.78 -4.62 24.09
CA LEU A 142 -1.58 -4.74 22.88
C LEU A 142 -0.67 -4.93 21.68
N THR A 143 -1.14 -5.62 20.64
CA THR A 143 -0.50 -5.50 19.33
C THR A 143 -0.56 -4.06 18.84
N ILE A 144 0.32 -3.66 17.92
CA ILE A 144 0.32 -2.31 17.33
C ILE A 144 -1.08 -1.98 16.76
N ASP A 145 -1.70 -2.91 16.04
CA ASP A 145 -3.04 -2.74 15.49
C ASP A 145 -4.11 -2.55 16.57
N GLN A 146 -4.08 -3.36 17.62
CA GLN A 146 -5.00 -3.22 18.76
C GLN A 146 -4.81 -1.89 19.48
N HIS A 147 -3.57 -1.42 19.60
CA HIS A 147 -3.24 -0.15 20.24
C HIS A 147 -3.75 1.04 19.41
N ASN A 148 -3.53 1.01 18.10
CA ASN A 148 -4.07 1.97 17.13
C ASN A 148 -5.61 2.02 17.16
N ILE A 149 -6.27 0.86 17.16
CA ILE A 149 -7.73 0.75 17.29
C ILE A 149 -8.21 1.35 18.62
N SER A 150 -7.55 1.01 19.73
CA SER A 150 -7.91 1.48 21.06
C SER A 150 -7.89 3.01 21.14
N LYS A 151 -6.83 3.64 20.65
CA LYS A 151 -6.73 5.11 20.55
C LYS A 151 -7.86 5.70 19.69
N LEU A 152 -8.14 5.11 18.53
CA LEU A 152 -9.17 5.64 17.65
C LEU A 152 -10.57 5.53 18.27
N LEU A 153 -10.90 4.38 18.86
CA LEU A 153 -12.20 4.18 19.52
C LEU A 153 -12.37 5.10 20.74
N SER A 154 -11.30 5.36 21.51
CA SER A 154 -11.36 6.26 22.66
C SER A 154 -11.65 7.71 22.25
N ILE A 155 -11.02 8.20 21.17
CA ILE A 155 -11.29 9.51 20.59
C ILE A 155 -12.74 9.62 20.11
N LEU A 156 -13.27 8.53 19.54
CA LEU A 156 -14.62 8.52 18.99
C LEU A 156 -15.72 8.21 20.01
N THR A 157 -15.41 7.93 21.29
CA THR A 157 -16.37 7.43 22.31
C THR A 157 -17.74 8.11 22.28
N ASN A 158 -17.77 9.45 22.24
CA ASN A 158 -19.00 10.25 22.29
C ASN A 158 -19.54 10.66 20.90
N VAL A 159 -18.92 10.19 19.81
CA VAL A 159 -19.36 10.48 18.44
C VAL A 159 -20.44 9.46 18.04
N PRO A 160 -21.63 9.90 17.61
CA PRO A 160 -22.69 9.00 17.16
C PRO A 160 -22.28 8.28 15.87
N LEU A 161 -22.76 7.05 15.66
CA LEU A 161 -22.39 6.21 14.52
C LEU A 161 -22.61 6.91 13.16
N THR A 162 -23.64 7.73 13.04
CA THR A 162 -23.96 8.50 11.82
C THR A 162 -22.90 9.55 11.45
N GLN A 163 -22.02 9.93 12.39
CA GLN A 163 -20.92 10.88 12.18
C GLN A 163 -19.55 10.19 12.11
N ARG A 164 -19.51 8.85 12.18
CA ARG A 164 -18.26 8.06 12.12
C ARG A 164 -17.91 7.62 10.70
N THR A 165 -18.23 8.44 9.70
CA THR A 165 -17.90 8.13 8.31
C THR A 165 -16.39 8.06 8.11
N ALA A 166 -15.96 7.04 7.39
CA ALA A 166 -14.56 6.77 7.16
C ALA A 166 -14.33 6.15 5.78
N LYS A 167 -13.08 6.16 5.35
CA LYS A 167 -12.64 5.48 4.15
C LYS A 167 -11.27 4.84 4.37
N LEU A 168 -11.10 3.65 3.80
CA LEU A 168 -9.79 3.06 3.60
C LEU A 168 -9.26 3.49 2.24
N CYS A 169 -8.06 4.06 2.23
CA CYS A 169 -7.37 4.57 1.06
C CYS A 169 -6.13 3.72 0.79
N THR A 170 -5.91 3.31 -0.46
CA THR A 170 -4.63 2.74 -0.93
C THR A 170 -4.19 3.51 -2.15
N THR A 171 -2.91 3.90 -2.18
CA THR A 171 -2.20 4.19 -3.43
C THR A 171 -1.19 3.09 -3.67
N ILE A 172 -1.18 2.53 -4.87
CA ILE A 172 -0.22 1.52 -5.30
C ILE A 172 0.62 2.10 -6.44
N VAL A 173 1.92 1.84 -6.41
CA VAL A 173 2.90 2.28 -7.41
C VAL A 173 3.64 1.05 -7.92
N ALA A 174 3.80 0.95 -9.24
CA ALA A 174 4.79 0.05 -9.85
C ALA A 174 5.86 0.91 -10.53
N TYR A 175 7.11 0.68 -10.15
CA TYR A 175 8.29 1.43 -10.59
C TYR A 175 9.23 0.48 -11.33
N ASN A 176 9.68 0.85 -12.55
CA ASN A 176 10.59 0.04 -13.35
C ASN A 176 12.05 0.51 -13.24
N THR A 177 12.95 -0.33 -13.76
CA THR A 177 14.40 -0.12 -13.71
C THR A 177 14.89 1.08 -14.52
N ASN A 178 14.10 1.55 -15.50
CA ASN A 178 14.39 2.74 -16.30
C ASN A 178 13.90 4.04 -15.65
N GLY A 179 13.35 3.99 -14.44
CA GLY A 179 12.88 5.15 -13.70
C GLY A 179 11.47 5.62 -14.05
N LYS A 180 10.70 4.84 -14.81
CA LYS A 180 9.28 5.11 -15.06
C LYS A 180 8.43 4.45 -13.98
N TYR A 181 7.30 5.09 -13.66
CA TYR A 181 6.30 4.47 -12.80
C TYR A 181 4.87 4.72 -13.25
N ILE A 182 4.00 3.80 -12.83
CA ILE A 182 2.55 3.91 -12.92
C ILE A 182 1.98 3.90 -11.50
N THR A 183 0.87 4.59 -11.30
CA THR A 183 0.20 4.65 -10.00
C THR A 183 -1.31 4.53 -10.13
N ALA A 184 -1.95 3.96 -9.11
CA ALA A 184 -3.38 3.83 -9.03
C ALA A 184 -3.90 3.98 -7.59
N LYS A 185 -5.12 4.52 -7.46
CA LYS A 185 -5.79 4.76 -6.17
C LYS A 185 -7.05 3.90 -6.03
N GLY A 186 -7.20 3.31 -4.86
CA GLY A 186 -8.37 2.55 -4.46
C GLY A 186 -8.93 3.07 -3.15
N ILE A 187 -10.26 3.19 -3.09
CA ILE A 187 -10.99 3.72 -1.93
C ILE A 187 -12.17 2.81 -1.63
N THR A 188 -12.37 2.52 -0.36
CA THR A 188 -13.58 1.88 0.16
C THR A 188 -14.12 2.73 1.29
N LYS A 189 -15.39 3.14 1.17
CA LYS A 189 -16.10 3.94 2.18
C LYS A 189 -16.81 3.02 3.16
N GLY A 190 -16.92 3.45 4.41
CA GLY A 190 -17.59 2.72 5.48
C GLY A 190 -17.80 3.62 6.69
N LEU A 191 -18.02 2.98 7.84
CA LEU A 191 -18.12 3.64 9.14
C LEU A 191 -17.09 3.04 10.10
N ILE A 192 -16.73 3.79 11.13
CA ILE A 192 -16.05 3.21 12.31
C ILE A 192 -17.11 2.66 13.26
N SER A 193 -17.02 1.36 13.56
CA SER A 193 -17.93 0.71 14.52
C SER A 193 -17.75 1.25 15.95
N LEU A 194 -18.69 0.91 16.82
CA LEU A 194 -18.59 1.25 18.26
C LEU A 194 -17.57 0.36 18.98
N THR A 195 -17.44 -0.88 18.53
CA THR A 195 -16.57 -1.91 19.12
C THR A 195 -15.95 -2.76 18.02
N SER A 196 -14.78 -3.34 18.30
CA SER A 196 -14.12 -4.29 17.39
C SER A 196 -14.94 -5.57 17.23
N LYS A 197 -15.07 -6.05 16.00
CA LYS A 197 -15.71 -7.34 15.66
C LYS A 197 -14.86 -8.10 14.67
N GLY A 198 -14.79 -9.42 14.87
CA GLY A 198 -13.99 -10.32 14.04
C GLY A 198 -12.48 -10.19 14.27
N ASN A 199 -11.75 -11.19 13.76
CA ASN A 199 -10.32 -11.40 13.95
C ASN A 199 -9.57 -11.66 12.65
N ASN A 200 -10.25 -11.55 11.50
CA ASN A 200 -9.62 -11.66 10.20
C ASN A 200 -8.96 -10.34 9.80
N GLY A 201 -8.06 -10.40 8.81
CA GLY A 201 -7.42 -9.21 8.27
C GLY A 201 -6.37 -8.62 9.22
N PHE A 202 -6.17 -7.31 9.15
CA PHE A 202 -5.16 -6.59 9.92
C PHE A 202 -5.52 -5.10 10.06
N GLY A 203 -4.73 -4.37 10.86
CA GLY A 203 -4.93 -2.93 11.06
C GLY A 203 -6.32 -2.64 11.62
N TYR A 204 -7.04 -1.72 10.97
CA TYR A 204 -8.36 -1.27 11.41
C TYR A 204 -9.53 -2.13 10.91
N ASP A 205 -9.27 -3.27 10.26
CA ASP A 205 -10.32 -4.15 9.73
C ASP A 205 -11.41 -4.51 10.78
N PRO A 206 -11.08 -4.82 12.05
CA PRO A 206 -12.09 -5.15 13.06
C PRO A 206 -13.05 -4.02 13.42
N ILE A 207 -12.75 -2.77 13.04
CA ILE A 207 -13.62 -1.61 13.32
C ILE A 207 -14.10 -0.90 12.05
N PHE A 208 -13.61 -1.30 10.87
CA PHE A 208 -14.06 -0.74 9.60
C PHE A 208 -15.33 -1.47 9.14
N PHE A 209 -16.48 -0.84 9.36
CA PHE A 209 -17.80 -1.37 9.03
C PHE A 209 -18.23 -1.00 7.62
N ASP A 210 -18.51 -2.00 6.78
CA ASP A 210 -19.09 -1.80 5.45
C ASP A 210 -20.61 -1.85 5.54
N THR A 211 -21.27 -0.75 5.18
CA THR A 211 -22.72 -0.60 5.28
C THR A 211 -23.49 -1.48 4.31
N ASN A 212 -22.88 -1.91 3.19
CA ASN A 212 -23.54 -2.78 2.22
C ASN A 212 -23.50 -4.24 2.67
N LEU A 213 -22.45 -4.63 3.41
CA LEU A 213 -22.26 -5.99 3.91
C LEU A 213 -22.87 -6.21 5.30
N GLY A 214 -23.12 -5.12 6.04
CA GLY A 214 -23.59 -5.20 7.42
C GLY A 214 -22.57 -5.83 8.37
N LYS A 215 -21.28 -5.79 8.00
CA LYS A 215 -20.17 -6.44 8.71
C LYS A 215 -18.94 -5.55 8.72
N THR A 216 -18.11 -5.73 9.73
CA THR A 216 -16.74 -5.21 9.72
C THR A 216 -15.86 -6.04 8.78
N PHE A 217 -14.78 -5.44 8.27
CA PHE A 217 -13.81 -6.20 7.49
C PHE A 217 -13.13 -7.31 8.30
N GLY A 218 -13.01 -7.15 9.63
CA GLY A 218 -12.50 -8.18 10.53
C GLY A 218 -13.39 -9.43 10.61
N GLU A 219 -14.67 -9.32 10.27
CA GLU A 219 -15.61 -10.44 10.20
C GLU A 219 -15.55 -11.18 8.86
N LEU A 220 -14.91 -10.62 7.84
CA LEU A 220 -14.85 -11.21 6.50
C LEU A 220 -13.63 -12.13 6.35
N PRO A 221 -13.80 -13.36 5.83
CA PRO A 221 -12.67 -14.15 5.35
C PRO A 221 -11.89 -13.38 4.27
N LEU A 222 -10.58 -13.61 4.21
CA LEU A 222 -9.70 -12.93 3.25
C LEU A 222 -10.20 -13.00 1.80
N LYS A 223 -10.75 -14.15 1.38
CA LYS A 223 -11.30 -14.35 0.03
C LYS A 223 -12.51 -13.45 -0.26
N GLU A 224 -13.34 -13.18 0.74
CA GLU A 224 -14.51 -12.31 0.62
C GLU A 224 -14.11 -10.84 0.66
N LYS A 225 -13.23 -10.45 1.60
CA LYS A 225 -12.72 -9.07 1.73
C LYS A 225 -12.15 -8.52 0.43
N LYS A 226 -11.44 -9.34 -0.34
CA LYS A 226 -10.85 -8.96 -1.64
C LYS A 226 -11.86 -8.38 -2.64
N GLN A 227 -13.12 -8.78 -2.58
CA GLN A 227 -14.12 -8.24 -3.51
C GLN A 227 -14.41 -6.76 -3.26
N TYR A 228 -14.18 -6.29 -2.03
CA TYR A 228 -14.60 -4.97 -1.57
C TYR A 228 -13.42 -4.06 -1.19
N SER A 229 -12.24 -4.63 -0.99
CA SER A 229 -11.10 -3.89 -0.42
C SER A 229 -10.60 -2.76 -1.32
N HIS A 230 -10.17 -1.69 -0.66
CA HIS A 230 -9.51 -0.53 -1.26
C HIS A 230 -8.24 -0.94 -2.01
N ARG A 231 -7.45 -1.88 -1.47
CA ARG A 231 -6.25 -2.41 -2.12
C ARG A 231 -6.54 -3.18 -3.39
N THR A 232 -7.59 -4.01 -3.42
CA THR A 232 -8.01 -4.70 -4.66
C THR A 232 -8.45 -3.72 -5.74
N LYS A 233 -9.19 -2.66 -5.37
CA LYS A 233 -9.56 -1.59 -6.31
C LYS A 233 -8.35 -0.87 -6.86
N ALA A 234 -7.33 -0.60 -6.03
CA ALA A 234 -6.09 0.04 -6.46
C ALA A 234 -5.30 -0.86 -7.41
N LEU A 235 -5.10 -2.13 -7.04
CA LEU A 235 -4.33 -3.08 -7.82
C LEU A 235 -4.98 -3.39 -9.18
N LYS A 236 -6.31 -3.59 -9.25
CA LYS A 236 -7.01 -3.79 -10.53
C LYS A 236 -6.73 -2.65 -11.51
N LYS A 237 -6.82 -1.41 -11.03
CA LYS A 237 -6.50 -0.21 -11.83
C LYS A 237 -5.03 -0.14 -12.23
N LEU A 238 -4.12 -0.50 -11.34
CA LEU A 238 -2.68 -0.55 -11.67
C LEU A 238 -2.41 -1.57 -12.79
N LEU A 239 -3.07 -2.73 -12.73
CA LEU A 239 -2.90 -3.80 -13.71
C LEU A 239 -3.47 -3.43 -15.09
N GLU A 240 -4.52 -2.59 -15.16
CA GLU A 240 -4.95 -1.97 -16.43
C GLU A 240 -3.82 -1.14 -17.08
N LEU A 241 -2.94 -0.54 -16.26
CA LEU A 241 -1.81 0.27 -16.72
C LEU A 241 -0.53 -0.53 -16.94
N TRP A 242 -0.46 -1.77 -16.49
CA TRP A 242 0.76 -2.60 -16.51
C TRP A 242 1.46 -2.66 -17.88
N PRO A 243 0.75 -2.80 -19.02
CA PRO A 243 1.39 -2.84 -20.34
C PRO A 243 2.22 -1.58 -20.65
N THR A 244 1.83 -0.42 -20.12
CA THR A 244 2.56 0.85 -20.33
C THR A 244 3.87 0.92 -19.57
N LEU A 245 4.03 0.11 -18.51
CA LEU A 245 5.26 0.03 -17.73
C LEU A 245 6.19 -1.06 -18.28
N TYR A 246 5.62 -2.20 -18.66
CA TYR A 246 6.37 -3.40 -19.01
C TYR A 246 6.91 -3.40 -20.45
N ASN A 247 6.16 -2.84 -21.41
CA ASN A 247 6.57 -2.83 -22.83
C ASN A 247 7.75 -1.87 -23.13
N GLU A 248 8.25 -1.16 -22.12
CA GLU A 248 9.36 -0.20 -22.23
C GLU A 248 10.67 -0.72 -21.61
N ILE A 249 10.77 -2.04 -21.38
CA ILE A 249 11.93 -2.78 -20.85
C ILE A 249 12.41 -3.78 -21.92
#